data_AF-K6BVA0-F1
#
_entry.id   AF-K6BVA0-F1
#
_cell.length_a   1.000
_cell.length_b   1.000
_cell.length_c   1.000
_cell.angle_alpha   90.00
_cell.angle_beta   90.00
_cell.angle_gamma   90.00
#
_symmetry.space_group_name_H-M   'P 1'
#
loop_
_entity.id
_entity.type
_entity.pdbx_description
1 polymer ?
#
loop_
_entity_poly.entity_id
_entity_poly.type
_entity_poly.pdbx_seq_one_letter_code
_entity_poly.pdbx_strand_id
1 'polypeptide(L)'
;MRKPFITVRLTHGMLGALLVSTCACSGTKWTEVEKDSIRIVTQQEGAVLGYSANSGVRLLTVDGYAFKDLNRNGRLDPYEDWRLTPEERAVDLAGQYLQRKSPD
;
A
#
# COMPACT_ATOMS: atom_id res chain seq x y z
N MET A 1 24.54 -19.41 -42.98
CA MET A 1 23.19 -19.94 -42.69
C MET A 1 22.26 -18.77 -42.37
N ARG A 2 21.35 -18.42 -43.29
CA ARG A 2 20.38 -17.32 -43.15
C ARG A 2 18.99 -17.94 -42.99
N LYS A 3 18.29 -17.64 -41.90
CA LYS A 3 16.88 -18.02 -41.66
C LYS A 3 16.00 -16.76 -41.74
N PRO A 4 14.73 -16.88 -42.15
CA PRO A 4 14.00 -15.86 -42.90
C PRO A 4 13.38 -14.75 -42.03
N PHE A 5 13.37 -13.55 -42.59
CA PHE A 5 12.71 -12.37 -42.03
C PHE A 5 11.18 -12.48 -42.15
N ILE A 6 10.50 -12.55 -41.01
CA ILE A 6 9.04 -12.33 -40.92
C ILE A 6 8.83 -10.81 -40.96
N THR A 7 8.06 -10.37 -41.95
CA THR A 7 7.71 -8.96 -42.16
C THR A 7 6.63 -8.55 -41.15
N VAL A 8 6.97 -7.71 -40.17
CA VAL A 8 5.99 -7.04 -39.30
C VAL A 8 5.58 -5.73 -39.98
N ARG A 9 4.30 -5.61 -40.36
CA ARG A 9 3.73 -4.39 -40.96
C ARG A 9 3.47 -3.36 -39.86
N LEU A 10 4.25 -2.29 -39.88
CA LEU A 10 4.15 -1.11 -39.02
C LEU A 10 2.92 -0.28 -39.41
N THR A 11 1.79 -0.48 -38.73
CA THR A 11 0.67 0.47 -38.81
C THR A 11 1.02 1.68 -37.94
N HIS A 12 1.21 2.82 -38.60
CA HIS A 12 1.49 4.10 -37.97
C HIS A 12 0.24 4.58 -37.23
N GLY A 13 0.37 4.86 -35.93
CA GLY A 13 -0.70 5.42 -35.12
C GLY A 13 -0.16 6.08 -33.87
N MET A 14 -0.10 7.42 -33.90
CA MET A 14 -0.18 8.35 -32.77
C MET A 14 0.97 8.40 -31.74
N LEU A 15 1.75 9.48 -31.87
CA LEU A 15 1.85 10.55 -30.88
C LEU A 15 1.91 10.13 -29.39
N GLY A 16 3.11 10.24 -28.83
CA GLY A 16 3.33 10.28 -27.39
C GLY A 16 4.82 10.30 -27.09
N ALA A 17 5.41 11.49 -26.99
CA ALA A 17 6.77 11.63 -26.48
C ALA A 17 6.75 11.24 -24.99
N LEU A 18 7.04 9.97 -24.71
CA LEU A 18 7.13 9.45 -23.36
C LEU A 18 8.52 9.78 -22.80
N LEU A 19 8.68 11.01 -22.30
CA LEU A 19 9.75 11.34 -21.38
C LEU A 19 9.42 10.71 -20.02
N VAL A 20 9.76 9.44 -19.80
CA VAL A 20 9.80 8.87 -18.44
C VAL A 20 11.19 9.11 -17.88
N SER A 21 11.36 10.32 -17.37
CA SER A 21 12.34 10.59 -16.33
C SER A 21 11.75 10.09 -15.02
N THR A 22 12.24 8.98 -14.49
CA THR A 22 12.06 8.68 -13.07
C THR A 22 13.35 8.12 -12.50
N CYS A 23 14.06 9.02 -11.84
CA CYS A 23 15.04 8.78 -10.80
C CYS A 23 14.54 7.68 -9.85
N ALA A 24 15.36 6.69 -9.55
CA ALA A 24 15.08 5.68 -8.53
C ALA A 24 14.90 6.38 -7.17
N CYS A 25 13.75 6.15 -6.52
CA CYS A 25 13.57 6.14 -5.06
C CYS A 25 12.10 5.80 -4.77
N SER A 26 11.78 4.51 -4.60
CA SER A 26 10.70 3.98 -3.76
C SER A 26 10.60 2.48 -4.03
N GLY A 27 11.30 1.67 -3.22
CA GLY A 27 11.10 0.23 -3.22
C GLY A 27 9.75 -0.09 -2.58
N THR A 28 8.66 0.18 -3.28
CA THR A 28 7.31 -0.21 -2.83
C THR A 28 7.26 -1.74 -2.79
N LYS A 29 7.06 -2.28 -1.58
CA LYS A 29 7.01 -3.71 -1.28
C LYS A 29 5.57 -4.17 -1.10
N TRP A 30 4.63 -3.58 -1.81
CA TRP A 30 3.23 -4.00 -1.79
C TRP A 30 2.49 -3.68 -3.08
N THR A 31 1.41 -4.42 -3.28
CA THR A 31 0.44 -4.20 -4.33
C THR A 31 -0.96 -4.15 -3.72
N GLU A 32 -1.88 -3.48 -4.40
CA GLU A 32 -3.28 -3.37 -3.98
C GLU A 32 -4.19 -3.80 -5.13
N VAL A 33 -5.18 -4.61 -4.79
CA VAL A 33 -6.24 -5.05 -5.70
C VAL A 33 -7.58 -4.78 -5.05
N GLU A 34 -8.49 -4.19 -5.80
CA GLU A 34 -9.88 -4.02 -5.36
C GLU A 34 -10.72 -5.23 -5.80
N LYS A 35 -11.46 -5.81 -4.85
CA LYS A 35 -12.43 -6.88 -5.08
C LYS A 35 -13.75 -6.48 -4.42
N ASP A 36 -14.77 -6.23 -5.25
CA ASP A 36 -16.05 -5.68 -4.85
C ASP A 36 -15.89 -4.34 -4.11
N SER A 37 -16.14 -4.29 -2.80
CA SER A 37 -15.96 -3.08 -1.97
C SER A 37 -14.81 -3.20 -0.97
N ILE A 38 -13.95 -4.21 -1.14
CA ILE A 38 -12.80 -4.47 -0.29
C ILE A 38 -11.52 -4.30 -1.11
N ARG A 39 -10.59 -3.53 -0.56
CA ARG A 39 -9.23 -3.40 -1.06
C ARG A 39 -8.33 -4.37 -0.30
N ILE A 40 -7.66 -5.21 -1.06
CA ILE A 40 -6.72 -6.21 -0.58
C ILE A 40 -5.32 -5.74 -0.90
N VAL A 41 -4.49 -5.62 0.13
CA VAL A 41 -3.09 -5.21 0.02
C VAL A 41 -2.22 -6.41 0.30
N THR A 42 -1.38 -6.76 -0.66
CA THR A 42 -0.42 -7.84 -0.54
C THR A 42 0.96 -7.24 -0.39
N GLN A 43 1.59 -7.46 0.76
CA GLN A 43 2.99 -7.12 0.96
C GLN A 43 3.88 -8.17 0.26
N GLN A 44 5.05 -7.75 -0.21
CA GLN A 44 6.08 -8.66 -0.72
C GLN A 44 6.49 -9.68 0.35
N GLU A 45 6.49 -9.25 1.62
CA GLU A 45 6.69 -10.08 2.81
C GLU A 45 5.80 -9.58 3.96
N GLY A 46 5.26 -10.48 4.77
CA GLY A 46 4.47 -10.13 5.95
C GLY A 46 2.96 -10.22 5.73
N ALA A 47 2.20 -9.30 6.37
CA ALA A 47 0.76 -9.41 6.47
C ALA A 47 0.03 -9.09 5.15
N VAL A 48 -1.09 -9.76 4.90
CA VAL A 48 -2.08 -9.34 3.89
C VAL A 48 -3.10 -8.45 4.59
N LEU A 49 -3.35 -7.25 4.06
CA LEU A 49 -4.30 -6.30 4.65
C LEU A 49 -5.59 -6.29 3.84
N GLY A 50 -6.71 -6.14 4.55
CA GLY A 50 -8.02 -5.85 3.96
C GLY A 50 -8.61 -4.61 4.59
N TYR A 51 -9.19 -3.73 3.77
CA TYR A 51 -10.01 -2.61 4.23
C TYR A 51 -11.12 -2.30 3.23
N SER A 52 -12.23 -1.73 3.71
CA SER A 52 -13.30 -1.32 2.80
C SER A 52 -12.90 -0.05 2.06
N ALA A 53 -13.15 -0.02 0.76
CA ALA A 53 -12.98 1.16 -0.09
C ALA A 53 -13.78 2.38 0.43
N ASN A 54 -14.88 2.12 1.16
CA ASN A 54 -15.79 3.15 1.68
C ASN A 54 -15.56 3.48 3.15
N SER A 55 -14.56 2.88 3.81
CA SER A 55 -14.32 3.08 5.25
C SER A 55 -13.65 4.41 5.60
N GLY A 56 -13.09 5.11 4.61
CA GLY A 56 -12.25 6.29 4.84
C GLY A 56 -10.87 5.98 5.41
N VAL A 57 -10.53 4.70 5.63
CA VAL A 57 -9.17 4.25 5.98
C VAL A 57 -8.24 4.54 4.81
N ARG A 58 -7.04 5.02 5.13
CA ARG A 58 -5.97 5.27 4.17
C ARG A 58 -4.79 4.34 4.46
N LEU A 59 -3.92 4.15 3.47
CA LEU A 59 -2.67 3.44 3.66
C LEU A 59 -1.54 4.42 3.97
N LEU A 60 -0.73 4.09 4.96
CA LEU A 60 0.56 4.70 5.25
C LEU A 60 1.65 3.84 4.63
N THR A 61 2.69 4.46 4.08
CA THR A 61 3.86 3.74 3.56
C THR A 61 5.07 4.03 4.44
N VAL A 62 5.62 3.00 5.07
CA VAL A 62 6.80 3.07 5.93
C VAL A 62 7.76 1.94 5.53
N ASP A 63 9.02 2.26 5.25
CA ASP A 63 10.05 1.32 4.79
C ASP A 63 9.66 0.50 3.54
N GLY A 64 8.78 1.07 2.71
CA GLY A 64 8.22 0.43 1.53
C GLY A 64 7.07 -0.54 1.81
N TYR A 65 6.66 -0.75 3.07
CA TYR A 65 5.48 -1.56 3.44
C TYR A 65 4.25 -0.68 3.68
N ALA A 66 3.05 -1.26 3.55
CA ALA A 66 1.79 -0.56 3.80
C ALA A 66 1.22 -0.91 5.17
N PHE A 67 0.54 0.08 5.75
CA PHE A 67 -0.13 0.00 7.05
C PHE A 67 -1.47 0.74 6.95
N LYS A 68 -2.49 0.25 7.66
CA LYS A 68 -3.80 0.91 7.69
C LYS A 68 -3.80 2.01 8.75
N ASP A 69 -4.09 3.24 8.34
CA ASP A 69 -4.38 4.36 9.26
C ASP A 69 -5.82 4.20 9.76
N LEU A 70 -5.98 3.49 10.87
CA LEU A 70 -7.27 3.07 11.41
C LEU A 70 -7.95 4.20 12.18
N ASN A 71 -7.20 5.04 12.88
CA ASN A 71 -7.74 6.20 13.59
C ASN A 71 -7.71 7.49 12.76
N ARG A 72 -7.12 7.45 11.56
CA ARG A 72 -7.09 8.53 10.57
C ARG A 72 -6.27 9.74 11.02
N ASN A 73 -5.17 9.50 11.74
CA ASN A 73 -4.31 10.56 12.27
C ASN A 73 -3.07 10.84 11.37
N GLY A 74 -2.88 10.06 10.30
CA GLY A 74 -1.77 10.20 9.37
C GLY A 74 -0.41 9.73 9.90
N ARG A 75 -0.37 8.97 11.01
CA ARG A 75 0.84 8.45 11.65
C ARG A 75 0.70 6.95 11.84
N LEU A 76 1.81 6.23 11.75
CA LEU A 76 1.80 4.80 12.05
C LEU A 76 1.85 4.63 13.57
N ASP A 77 0.70 4.39 14.17
CA ASP A 77 0.64 4.07 15.60
C ASP A 77 1.03 2.61 15.87
N PRO A 78 1.57 2.28 17.06
CA PRO A 78 2.01 0.91 17.35
C PRO A 78 0.91 -0.14 17.13
N TYR A 79 -0.35 0.13 17.49
CA TYR A 79 -1.43 -0.83 17.26
C TYR A 79 -1.74 -1.11 15.77
N GLU A 80 -1.35 -0.20 14.87
CA GLU A 80 -1.51 -0.30 13.42
C GLU A 80 -0.33 -1.03 12.75
N ASP A 81 0.81 -1.11 13.43
CA ASP A 81 2.00 -1.79 12.96
C ASP A 81 1.87 -3.31 13.12
N TRP A 82 1.52 -4.00 12.04
CA TRP A 82 1.40 -5.45 12.01
C TRP A 82 2.73 -6.20 12.23
N ARG A 83 3.88 -5.49 12.23
CA ARG A 83 5.19 -6.08 12.53
C ARG A 83 5.39 -6.31 14.03
N LEU A 84 4.59 -5.64 14.87
CA LEU A 84 4.60 -5.82 16.32
C LEU A 84 3.76 -7.02 16.75
N THR A 85 4.06 -7.53 17.94
CA THR A 85 3.29 -8.62 18.55
C THR A 85 1.85 -8.19 18.84
N PRO A 86 0.88 -9.13 18.84
CA PRO A 86 -0.50 -8.82 19.24
C PRO A 86 -0.59 -8.15 20.62
N GLU A 87 0.26 -8.54 21.57
CA GLU A 87 0.32 -7.99 22.92
C GLU A 87 0.71 -6.51 22.93
N GLU A 88 1.81 -6.15 22.26
CA GLU A 88 2.25 -4.74 22.15
C GLU A 88 1.17 -3.87 21.50
N ARG A 89 0.53 -4.38 20.45
CA ARG A 89 -0.54 -3.68 19.73
C ARG A 89 -1.78 -3.48 20.59
N ALA A 90 -2.15 -4.49 21.39
CA ALA A 90 -3.28 -4.41 22.30
C ALA A 90 -3.03 -3.42 23.45
N VAL A 91 -1.81 -3.41 24.01
CA VAL A 91 -1.40 -2.48 25.07
C VAL A 91 -1.48 -1.04 24.58
N ASP A 92 -0.92 -0.75 23.40
CA ASP A 92 -0.98 0.59 22.81
C ASP A 92 -2.43 1.03 22.56
N LEU A 93 -3.24 0.17 21.92
CA LEU A 93 -4.65 0.46 21.65
C LEU A 93 -5.43 0.77 22.95
N ALA A 94 -5.25 -0.05 23.99
CA ALA A 94 -5.89 0.19 25.28
C ALA A 94 -5.44 1.51 25.92
N GLY A 95 -4.14 1.81 25.85
CA GLY A 95 -3.57 3.06 26.34
C GLY A 95 -4.18 4.30 25.67
N GLN A 96 -4.29 4.30 24.34
CA GLN A 96 -4.90 5.39 23.60
C GLN A 96 -6.38 5.60 23.97
N TYR A 97 -7.14 4.52 24.15
CA TYR A 97 -8.54 4.61 24.57
C TYR A 97 -8.69 5.21 25.97
N LEU A 98 -7.79 4.88 26.90
CA LEU A 98 -7.80 5.41 28.27
C LEU A 98 -7.41 6.88 28.31
N GLN A 99 -6.39 7.28 27.56
CA GLN A 99 -5.96 8.69 27.48
C GLN A 99 -7.07 9.59 26.92
N ARG A 100 -7.81 9.12 25.91
CA ARG A 100 -8.94 9.86 25.34
C ARG A 100 -10.11 10.05 26.31
N LYS A 101 -10.25 9.16 27.30
CA LYS A 101 -11.35 9.16 28.29
C LYS A 101 -11.09 10.06 29.50
N SER A 102 -9.99 10.81 29.54
CA SER A 102 -9.80 11.91 30.49
C SER A 102 -10.19 13.26 29.87
N PRO A 103 -11.48 13.65 29.91
CA PRO A 103 -11.82 15.06 29.92
C PRO A 103 -11.60 15.63 31.33
N ASP A 104 -11.28 16.92 31.41
CA ASP A 104 -11.41 17.74 32.63
C ASP A 104 -12.81 17.60 33.27
#